data_AF-A0A925H8J7-F1
#
_entry.id   AF-A0A925H8J7-F1
#
_cell.length_a   1.000
_cell.length_b   1.000
_cell.length_c   1.000
_cell.angle_alpha   90.00
_cell.angle_beta   90.00
_cell.angle_gamma   90.00
#
_symmetry.space_group_name_H-M   'P 1'
#
loop_
_entity.id
_entity.type
_entity.pdbx_description
1 polymer ?
#
loop_
_entity_poly.entity_id
_entity_poly.type
_entity_poly.pdbx_seq_one_letter_code
_entity_poly.pdbx_strand_id
1 'polypeptide(L)'
;MKPFRSSVNFLAAALLVAAFSVAASAQVATFEGKVTLKQADGTEVPVQGATVTIIRTDIKQELGSVKTDKNGKYVRAGVPFVGTYTLLISAPNATPA
;
A
#
# COMPACT_ATOMS: atom_id res chain seq x y z
N MET A 1 35.30 4.58 -45.07
CA MET A 1 33.90 4.88 -44.67
C MET A 1 33.39 3.79 -43.72
N LYS A 2 33.65 3.91 -42.42
CA LYS A 2 33.19 2.98 -41.38
C LYS A 2 32.65 3.61 -40.06
N PRO A 3 32.63 4.96 -39.84
CA PRO A 3 32.09 5.48 -38.57
C PRO A 3 30.56 5.54 -38.55
N PHE A 4 29.91 5.69 -39.71
CA PHE A 4 28.46 5.93 -39.81
C PHE A 4 27.61 4.77 -39.25
N ARG A 5 28.06 3.52 -39.41
CA ARG A 5 27.37 2.34 -38.87
C ARG A 5 27.53 2.21 -37.35
N SER A 6 28.63 2.72 -36.80
CA SER A 6 28.90 2.68 -35.35
C SER A 6 28.04 3.70 -34.61
N SER A 7 27.89 4.92 -35.15
CA SER A 7 27.05 5.98 -34.56
C SER A 7 25.56 5.58 -34.52
N VAL A 8 25.05 4.92 -35.56
CA VAL A 8 23.67 4.42 -35.61
C VAL A 8 23.43 3.32 -34.58
N ASN A 9 24.39 2.42 -34.36
CA ASN A 9 24.29 1.38 -33.34
C ASN A 9 24.32 1.94 -31.92
N PHE A 10 25.14 2.97 -31.67
CA PHE A 10 25.15 3.67 -30.39
C PHE A 10 23.82 4.37 -30.10
N LEU A 11 23.25 5.05 -31.11
CA LEU A 11 21.96 5.71 -30.98
C LEU A 11 20.82 4.70 -30.75
N ALA A 12 20.84 3.57 -31.47
CA ALA A 12 19.86 2.49 -31.29
C ALA A 12 19.97 1.85 -29.89
N ALA A 13 21.19 1.61 -29.39
CA ALA A 13 21.41 1.08 -28.05
C ALA A 13 20.95 2.06 -26.96
N ALA A 14 21.22 3.36 -27.13
CA ALA A 14 20.74 4.40 -26.22
C ALA A 14 19.21 4.50 -26.22
N LEU A 15 18.57 4.41 -27.40
CA LEU A 15 17.10 4.42 -27.51
C LEU A 15 16.47 3.17 -26.86
N LEU A 16 17.13 2.01 -27.00
CA LEU A 16 16.67 0.75 -26.40
C LEU A 16 16.75 0.83 -24.87
N VAL A 17 17.86 1.32 -24.32
CA VAL A 17 18.03 1.55 -22.87
C VAL A 17 17.02 2.58 -22.34
N ALA A 18 16.77 3.66 -23.09
CA ALA A 18 15.75 4.64 -22.75
C ALA A 18 14.33 4.04 -22.81
N ALA A 19 14.03 3.18 -23.79
CA ALA A 19 12.74 2.50 -23.89
C ALA A 19 12.49 1.50 -22.74
N PHE A 20 13.55 0.88 -22.19
CA PHE A 20 13.46 0.01 -21.01
C PHE A 20 13.49 0.76 -19.67
N SER A 21 13.81 2.06 -19.67
CA SER A 21 13.86 2.87 -18.43
C SER A 21 12.48 3.31 -17.91
N VAL A 22 11.40 3.00 -18.63
CA VAL A 22 10.01 3.29 -18.22
C VAL A 22 9.40 2.09 -17.50
N ALA A 23 9.83 1.83 -16.27
CA ALA A 23 9.08 0.99 -15.32
C ALA A 23 9.52 1.24 -13.87
N ALA A 24 9.45 2.49 -13.43
CA ALA A 24 9.53 2.82 -12.01
C ALA A 24 8.44 3.85 -11.64
N SER A 25 7.22 3.68 -12.16
CA SER A 25 6.08 4.35 -11.55
C SER A 25 5.81 3.66 -10.22
N ALA A 26 5.86 4.43 -9.14
CA ALA A 26 5.50 3.97 -7.80
C ALA A 26 4.03 3.52 -7.81
N GLN A 27 3.78 2.23 -8.05
CA GLN A 27 2.46 1.63 -7.96
C GLN A 27 2.12 1.52 -6.48
N VAL A 28 1.62 2.62 -5.90
CA VAL A 28 1.15 2.67 -4.52
C VAL A 28 -0.36 2.86 -4.50
N ALA A 29 -1.01 2.07 -3.65
CA ALA A 29 -2.40 2.14 -3.28
C ALA A 29 -2.59 2.93 -1.98
N THR A 30 -3.85 3.28 -1.73
CA THR A 30 -4.32 3.78 -0.45
C THR A 30 -5.21 2.72 0.18
N PHE A 31 -4.87 2.28 1.39
CA PHE A 31 -5.78 1.51 2.23
C PHE A 31 -6.61 2.48 3.05
N GLU A 32 -7.92 2.46 2.86
CA GLU A 32 -8.86 3.22 3.66
C GLU A 32 -9.99 2.32 4.13
N GLY A 33 -10.59 2.68 5.27
CA GLY A 33 -11.67 1.89 5.82
C GLY A 33 -12.29 2.52 7.06
N LYS A 34 -13.26 1.81 7.63
CA LYS A 34 -13.95 2.19 8.87
C LYS A 34 -13.97 1.01 9.83
N VAL A 35 -13.60 1.26 11.08
CA VAL A 35 -13.69 0.28 12.18
C VAL A 35 -14.92 0.59 13.02
N THR A 36 -15.80 -0.39 13.16
CA THR A 36 -16.97 -0.35 14.03
C THR A 36 -16.89 -1.49 15.05
N LEU A 37 -17.53 -1.29 16.21
CA LEU A 37 -17.79 -2.33 17.19
C LEU A 37 -19.28 -2.62 17.21
N LYS A 38 -19.60 -3.91 17.09
CA LYS A 38 -20.96 -4.40 17.27
C LYS A 38 -21.23 -4.57 18.76
N GLN A 39 -22.24 -3.88 19.26
CA GLN A 39 -22.66 -3.93 20.65
C GLN A 39 -23.58 -5.15 20.90
N ALA A 40 -23.85 -5.44 22.17
CA ALA A 40 -24.71 -6.55 22.57
C ALA A 40 -26.16 -6.41 22.07
N ASP A 41 -26.63 -5.17 21.87
CA ASP A 41 -27.93 -4.85 21.29
C ASP A 41 -27.94 -4.95 19.74
N GLY A 42 -26.81 -5.29 19.14
CA GLY A 42 -26.63 -5.42 17.69
C GLY A 42 -26.32 -4.10 16.97
N THR A 43 -26.27 -2.97 17.67
CA THR A 43 -25.89 -1.69 17.06
C THR A 43 -24.39 -1.66 16.73
N GLU A 44 -24.02 -0.91 15.69
CA GLU A 44 -22.63 -0.71 15.32
C GLU A 44 -22.18 0.72 15.61
N VAL A 45 -21.17 0.85 16.48
CA VAL A 45 -20.64 2.15 16.90
C VAL A 45 -19.23 2.33 16.34
N PRO A 46 -18.90 3.47 15.72
CA PRO A 46 -17.54 3.74 15.23
C PRO A 46 -16.53 3.75 16.38
N VAL A 47 -15.35 3.18 16.15
CA VAL A 47 -14.29 3.14 17.17
C VAL A 47 -13.28 4.22 16.90
N GLN A 48 -13.18 5.20 17.81
CA GLN A 48 -12.09 6.16 17.80
C GLN A 48 -10.80 5.55 18.37
N GLY A 49 -9.66 5.79 17.71
CA GLY A 49 -8.35 5.39 18.22
C GLY A 49 -8.03 3.89 18.09
N ALA A 50 -8.82 3.12 17.34
CA ALA A 50 -8.43 1.77 16.94
C ALA A 50 -7.14 1.82 16.12
N THR A 51 -6.20 0.94 16.43
CA THR A 51 -4.93 0.80 15.74
C THR A 51 -5.06 -0.23 14.63
N VAL A 52 -4.79 0.19 13.39
CA VAL A 52 -4.79 -0.66 12.21
C VAL A 52 -3.35 -0.80 11.73
N THR A 53 -2.77 -1.99 11.86
CA THR A 53 -1.43 -2.33 11.40
C THR A 53 -1.52 -3.11 10.10
N ILE A 54 -0.76 -2.70 9.09
CA ILE A 54 -0.73 -3.35 7.78
C ILE A 54 0.59 -4.11 7.64
N ILE A 55 0.49 -5.42 7.42
CA ILE A 55 1.64 -6.30 7.21
C ILE A 55 1.53 -6.89 5.82
N ARG A 56 2.57 -6.71 5.01
CA ARG A 56 2.74 -7.41 3.74
C ARG A 56 3.32 -8.79 4.02
N THR A 57 2.54 -9.85 3.81
CA THR A 57 2.90 -11.21 4.23
C THR A 57 3.75 -11.95 3.21
N ASP A 58 3.65 -11.63 1.92
CA ASP A 58 4.44 -12.28 0.87
C ASP A 58 5.95 -12.00 0.99
N ILE A 59 6.32 -10.83 1.54
CA ILE A 59 7.72 -10.45 1.79
C ILE A 59 8.00 -10.10 3.25
N LYS A 60 7.07 -10.41 4.17
CA LYS A 60 7.17 -10.16 5.62
C LYS A 60 7.57 -8.71 5.97
N GLN A 61 7.00 -7.73 5.27
CA GLN A 61 7.27 -6.32 5.48
C GLN A 61 6.14 -5.67 6.28
N GLU A 62 6.44 -5.12 7.45
CA GLU A 62 5.50 -4.27 8.16
C GLU A 62 5.48 -2.88 7.51
N LEU A 63 4.29 -2.42 7.11
CA LEU A 63 4.12 -1.08 6.59
C LEU A 63 3.86 -0.08 7.72
N GLY A 64 3.52 -0.52 8.93
CA GLY A 64 3.28 0.32 10.10
C GLY A 64 1.79 0.54 10.37
N SER A 65 1.49 1.37 11.36
CA SER A 65 0.13 1.49 11.91
C SER A 65 -0.49 2.87 11.72
N VAL A 66 -1.81 2.91 11.60
CA VAL A 66 -2.62 4.14 11.61
C VAL A 66 -3.74 4.02 12.65
N LYS A 67 -4.12 5.13 13.27
CA LYS A 67 -5.25 5.19 14.20
C LYS A 67 -6.50 5.72 13.53
N THR A 68 -7.65 5.19 13.93
CA THR A 68 -8.95 5.69 13.46
C THR A 68 -9.33 7.03 14.08
N ASP A 69 -10.03 7.85 13.31
CA ASP A 69 -10.60 9.13 13.75
C ASP A 69 -11.87 8.95 14.60
N LYS A 70 -12.50 10.06 14.98
CA LYS A 70 -13.77 10.06 15.76
C LYS A 70 -14.94 9.34 15.06
N ASN A 71 -14.89 9.18 13.74
CA ASN A 71 -15.90 8.49 12.94
C ASN A 71 -15.52 7.03 12.66
N GLY A 72 -14.44 6.54 13.28
CA GLY A 72 -13.89 5.20 13.06
C GLY A 72 -13.13 5.05 11.75
N LYS A 73 -12.86 6.13 11.01
CA LYS A 73 -12.20 6.07 9.70
C LYS A 73 -10.68 6.09 9.83
N TYR A 74 -10.00 5.36 8.95
CA TYR A 74 -8.55 5.44 8.80
C TYR A 74 -8.18 5.52 7.31
N VAL A 75 -7.02 6.11 7.04
CA VAL A 75 -6.44 6.20 5.69
C VAL A 75 -4.93 5.96 5.80
N ARG A 76 -4.42 5.06 4.96
CA ARG A 76 -3.01 4.74 4.81
C ARG A 76 -2.62 4.78 3.34
N ALA A 77 -1.97 5.87 2.94
CA ALA A 77 -1.39 6.01 1.61
C ALA A 77 -0.01 5.36 1.52
N GLY A 78 0.46 5.14 0.29
CA GLY A 78 1.82 4.66 0.02
C GLY A 78 2.01 3.16 0.19
N VAL A 79 0.93 2.37 0.17
CA VAL A 79 1.01 0.91 0.28
C VAL A 79 1.32 0.33 -1.10
N PRO A 80 2.30 -0.57 -1.28
CA PRO A 80 2.56 -1.17 -2.59
C PRO A 80 1.29 -1.82 -3.16
N PHE A 81 0.96 -1.50 -4.41
CA PHE A 81 -0.29 -1.97 -5.04
C PHE A 81 -0.34 -3.50 -5.18
N VAL A 82 0.82 -4.13 -5.36
CA VAL A 82 0.96 -5.59 -5.48
C VAL A 82 1.48 -6.18 -4.17
N GLY A 83 0.79 -7.20 -3.67
CA GLY A 83 1.20 -7.95 -2.48
C GLY A 83 0.02 -8.65 -1.82
N THR A 84 0.34 -9.53 -0.86
CA THR A 84 -0.66 -10.11 0.04
C THR A 84 -0.54 -9.41 1.38
N TYR A 85 -1.66 -8.93 1.92
CA TYR A 85 -1.68 -8.11 3.11
C TYR A 85 -2.55 -8.72 4.21
N THR A 86 -2.07 -8.61 5.44
CA THR A 86 -2.84 -8.86 6.65
C THR A 86 -3.02 -7.54 7.38
N LEU A 87 -4.28 -7.25 7.74
CA LEU A 87 -4.67 -6.14 8.58
C LEU A 87 -4.84 -6.66 10.01
N LEU A 88 -4.01 -6.19 10.93
CA LEU A 88 -4.19 -6.42 12.36
C LEU A 88 -4.90 -5.21 12.95
N ILE A 89 -6.08 -5.42 13.53
CA ILE A 89 -6.91 -4.36 14.07
C ILE A 89 -7.02 -4.58 15.58
N SER A 90 -6.60 -3.57 16.35
CA SER A 90 -6.77 -3.53 17.79
C SER A 90 -7.62 -2.32 18.15
N ALA A 91 -8.73 -2.56 18.84
CA ALA A 91 -9.66 -1.52 19.25
C ALA A 91 -9.73 -1.46 20.79
N PRO A 92 -9.78 -0.26 21.39
CA PRO A 92 -10.07 -0.12 22.81
C PRO A 92 -11.42 -0.79 23.13
N ASN A 93 -11.47 -1.56 24.22
CA ASN A 93 -12.69 -2.26 24.67
C ASN A 93 -13.25 -3.30 23.68
N ALA A 94 -12.45 -3.74 22.72
CA ALA A 94 -12.79 -4.87 21.85
C ALA A 94 -12.18 -6.16 22.40
N THR A 95 -12.95 -7.25 22.36
CA THR A 95 -12.45 -8.60 22.56
C THR A 95 -12.35 -9.32 21.21
N PRO A 96 -11.33 -10.16 20.99
CA PRO A 96 -11.32 -11.06 19.84
C PRO A 96 -12.60 -11.90 19.83
N ALA A 97 -13.17 -12.10 18.64
CA ALA A 97 -14.28 -13.03 18.43
C ALA A 97 -13.78 -14.48 18.48
#